data_AF-A0A2M8Q8K6-F1
#
_entry.id   AF-A0A2M8Q8K6-F1
#
_cell.length_a   1.000
_cell.length_b   1.000
_cell.length_c   1.000
_cell.angle_alpha   90.00
_cell.angle_beta   90.00
_cell.angle_gamma   90.00
#
_symmetry.space_group_name_H-M   'P 1'
#
loop_
_entity.id
_entity.type
_entity.pdbx_description
1 polymer ?
#
loop_
_entity_poly.entity_id
_entity_poly.type
_entity_poly.pdbx_seq_one_letter_code
_entity_poly.pdbx_strand_id
1 'polypeptide(L)'
;HYVGYGAAEGGRDYEQAEISEPTLRDVYLPPFRAAVAAGAGTVMSAFLDLNGIPATANRRLLTDVLRGEWGFDGFVVSDWESVGELVQHGVAEDRAHAAALALRAGVDMDMVSGAYQTTLAENLHRGRITRTEIDEAVRRILRIKLRTGIFERPFTDPERAQRDILTHDARMFARQAARETMVLLKNEHHLLPLRDFRHILVAGPFAHATAELFGTWTMDGRAEDVTPLDRA
;
A
#
# COMPACT_ATOMS: atom_id res chain seq x y z
N HIS A 1 2.69 2.28 2.02
CA HIS A 1 3.06 3.70 2.15
C HIS A 1 4.01 3.89 3.34
N TYR A 2 5.29 3.69 3.10
CA TYR A 2 6.38 3.87 4.05
C TYR A 2 6.92 5.30 3.90
N VAL A 3 6.76 6.19 4.88
CA VAL A 3 6.11 6.05 6.20
C VAL A 3 5.49 7.39 6.61
N GLY A 4 4.64 7.39 7.64
CA GLY A 4 4.04 8.60 8.20
C GLY A 4 2.73 9.03 7.53
N TYR A 5 2.22 8.26 6.57
CA TYR A 5 1.07 8.66 5.75
C TYR A 5 -0.23 8.95 6.50
N GLY A 6 -0.49 8.23 7.58
CA GLY A 6 -1.65 8.51 8.44
C GLY A 6 -1.50 9.78 9.30
N ALA A 7 -0.35 10.46 9.29
CA ALA A 7 -0.09 11.66 10.08
C ALA A 7 -0.28 12.98 9.31
N ALA A 8 -0.81 12.90 8.08
CA ALA A 8 -1.01 14.05 7.21
C ALA A 8 -1.79 15.18 7.91
N GLU A 9 -1.27 16.41 7.80
CA GLU A 9 -1.73 17.54 8.59
C GLU A 9 -3.22 17.86 8.34
N GLY A 10 -3.97 18.02 9.44
CA GLY A 10 -5.41 18.27 9.38
C GLY A 10 -6.24 17.13 8.77
N GLY A 11 -5.68 15.92 8.64
CA GLY A 11 -6.38 14.77 8.05
C GLY A 11 -6.65 14.93 6.56
N ARG A 12 -5.91 15.81 5.88
CA ARG A 12 -6.00 16.00 4.43
C ARG A 12 -5.10 14.98 3.75
N ASP A 13 -5.66 14.24 2.81
CA ASP A 13 -4.87 13.28 2.05
C ASP A 13 -3.70 13.98 1.32
N TYR A 14 -2.57 13.29 1.20
CA TYR A 14 -1.29 13.76 0.62
C TYR A 14 -0.58 14.92 1.33
N GLU A 15 -1.21 15.56 2.32
CA GLU A 15 -0.62 16.68 3.03
C GLU A 15 0.67 16.29 3.77
N GLN A 16 1.54 17.27 3.96
CA GLN A 16 2.77 17.11 4.74
C GLN A 16 2.52 16.55 6.14
N ALA A 17 3.56 15.94 6.71
CA ALA A 17 3.56 15.52 8.10
C ALA A 17 4.85 15.94 8.80
N GLU A 18 4.71 16.44 10.03
CA GLU A 18 5.84 16.68 10.93
C GLU A 18 5.79 15.68 12.08
N ILE A 19 6.80 14.82 12.17
CA ILE A 19 6.91 13.78 13.18
C ILE A 19 8.33 13.82 13.77
N SER A 20 8.43 14.08 15.07
CA SER A 20 9.72 14.04 15.76
C SER A 20 10.37 12.66 15.63
N GLU A 21 11.71 12.59 15.59
CA GLU A 21 12.40 11.31 15.44
C GLU A 21 11.99 10.26 16.50
N PRO A 22 11.87 10.58 17.80
CA PRO A 22 11.37 9.61 18.79
C PRO A 22 9.97 9.10 18.45
N THR A 23 9.03 9.98 18.10
CA THR A 23 7.67 9.57 17.71
C THR A 23 7.68 8.71 16.44
N LEU A 24 8.50 9.07 15.45
CA LEU A 24 8.64 8.30 14.22
C LEU A 24 9.13 6.87 14.54
N ARG A 25 10.13 6.75 15.41
CA ARG A 25 10.74 5.48 15.82
C ARG A 25 9.81 4.60 16.65
N ASP A 26 9.12 5.19 17.62
CA ASP A 26 8.37 4.46 18.63
C ASP A 26 6.92 4.18 18.22
N VAL A 27 6.34 4.98 17.31
CA VAL A 27 4.92 4.89 16.94
C VAL A 27 4.73 4.49 15.47
N TYR A 28 5.41 5.14 14.55
CA TYR A 28 5.08 5.04 13.11
C TYR A 28 5.88 3.97 12.37
N LEU A 29 7.16 3.77 12.72
CA LEU A 29 8.03 2.75 12.12
C LEU A 29 7.78 1.29 12.57
N PRO A 30 7.32 0.98 13.81
CA PRO A 30 7.22 -0.41 14.28
C PRO A 30 6.38 -1.34 13.40
N PRO A 31 5.22 -0.95 12.85
CA PRO A 31 4.44 -1.83 11.97
C PRO A 31 5.22 -2.24 10.71
N PHE A 32 5.97 -1.31 10.12
CA PHE A 32 6.79 -1.58 8.93
C PHE A 32 7.99 -2.47 9.26
N ARG A 33 8.64 -2.23 10.40
CA ARG A 33 9.73 -3.09 10.88
C ARG A 33 9.24 -4.53 11.10
N ALA A 34 8.05 -4.70 11.66
CA ALA A 34 7.43 -6.01 11.83
C ALA A 34 7.16 -6.69 10.48
N ALA A 35 6.66 -5.96 9.48
CA ALA A 35 6.45 -6.51 8.14
C ALA A 35 7.77 -6.94 7.47
N VAL A 36 8.84 -6.14 7.60
CA VAL A 36 10.18 -6.52 7.11
C VAL A 36 10.68 -7.77 7.82
N ALA A 37 10.59 -7.83 9.15
CA ALA A 37 11.00 -9.00 9.93
C ALA A 37 10.19 -10.26 9.60
N ALA A 38 8.92 -10.11 9.19
CA ALA A 38 8.07 -11.20 8.72
C ALA A 38 8.39 -11.65 7.29
N GLY A 39 9.32 -10.99 6.59
CA GLY A 39 9.77 -11.36 5.25
C GLY A 39 9.01 -10.68 4.11
N ALA A 40 8.46 -9.48 4.32
CA ALA A 40 7.89 -8.69 3.23
C ALA A 40 8.87 -8.56 2.06
N GLY A 41 8.42 -8.88 0.84
CA GLY A 41 9.28 -8.85 -0.36
C GLY A 41 9.46 -7.45 -0.96
N THR A 42 8.51 -6.56 -0.71
CA THR A 42 8.50 -5.20 -1.25
C THR A 42 8.00 -4.20 -0.22
N VAL A 43 8.43 -2.94 -0.38
CA VAL A 43 7.91 -1.79 0.37
C VAL A 43 7.53 -0.71 -0.64
N MET A 44 6.40 -0.06 -0.42
CA MET A 44 5.96 1.09 -1.22
C MET A 44 6.23 2.38 -0.46
N SER A 45 6.89 3.37 -1.08
CA SER A 45 7.08 4.70 -0.47
C SER A 45 5.72 5.39 -0.21
N ALA A 46 5.70 6.43 0.60
CA ALA A 46 4.53 7.28 0.77
C ALA A 46 4.58 8.50 -0.17
N PHE A 47 3.42 9.11 -0.41
CA PHE A 47 3.29 10.35 -1.19
C PHE A 47 3.92 11.56 -0.50
N LEU A 48 3.59 11.75 0.77
CA LEU A 48 3.79 13.00 1.49
C LEU A 48 5.25 13.46 1.66
N ASP A 49 5.37 14.75 1.96
CA ASP A 49 6.54 15.36 2.59
C ASP A 49 6.61 15.06 4.09
N LEU A 50 7.66 14.37 4.54
CA LEU A 50 7.86 14.01 5.95
C LEU A 50 9.05 14.79 6.51
N ASN A 51 8.77 15.76 7.39
CA ASN A 51 9.77 16.66 7.97
C ASN A 51 10.61 17.43 6.94
N GLY A 52 10.00 17.92 5.87
CA GLY A 52 10.64 18.71 4.80
C GLY A 52 11.28 17.87 3.68
N ILE A 53 11.05 16.55 3.66
CA ILE A 53 11.60 15.66 2.63
C ILE A 53 10.52 14.67 2.16
N PRO A 54 10.11 14.70 0.87
CA PRO A 54 9.21 13.71 0.30
C PRO A 54 9.68 12.28 0.54
N ALA A 55 8.79 11.41 1.03
CA ALA A 55 9.17 10.05 1.43
C ALA A 55 9.80 9.25 0.27
N THR A 56 9.37 9.49 -0.97
CA THR A 56 9.94 8.91 -2.20
C THR A 56 11.38 9.36 -2.50
N ALA A 57 11.82 10.51 -1.98
CA ALA A 57 13.19 11.03 -2.09
C ALA A 57 13.98 10.92 -0.77
N ASN A 58 13.42 10.29 0.28
CA ASN A 58 14.00 10.29 1.61
C ASN A 58 15.03 9.16 1.81
N ARG A 59 16.29 9.42 1.47
CA ARG A 59 17.40 8.46 1.60
C ARG A 59 17.57 7.92 3.02
N ARG A 60 17.41 8.78 4.03
CA ARG A 60 17.55 8.38 5.43
C ARG A 60 16.57 7.25 5.77
N LEU A 61 15.33 7.36 5.32
CA LEU A 61 14.31 6.36 5.61
C LEU A 61 14.40 5.14 4.71
N LEU A 62 14.57 5.33 3.40
CA LEU A 62 14.53 4.26 2.40
C LEU A 62 15.84 3.45 2.30
N THR A 63 16.97 4.05 2.67
CA THR A 63 18.27 3.39 2.65
C THR A 63 18.78 3.17 4.07
N ASP A 64 18.99 4.23 4.85
CA ASP A 64 19.73 4.10 6.11
C ASP A 64 18.93 3.30 7.16
N VAL A 65 17.64 3.64 7.36
CA VAL A 65 16.76 2.89 8.27
C VAL A 65 16.34 1.55 7.66
N LEU A 66 15.66 1.59 6.51
CA LEU A 66 15.02 0.40 5.95
C LEU A 66 16.05 -0.70 5.63
N ARG A 67 17.17 -0.35 5.00
CA ARG A 67 18.18 -1.33 4.55
C ARG A 67 19.35 -1.42 5.53
N GLY A 68 19.85 -0.29 6.02
CA GLY A 68 20.99 -0.25 6.93
C GLY A 68 20.67 -0.83 8.29
N GLU A 69 19.67 -0.28 8.97
CA GLU A 69 19.31 -0.72 10.32
C GLU A 69 18.51 -2.03 10.35
N TRP A 70 17.55 -2.21 9.42
CA TRP A 70 16.65 -3.37 9.46
C TRP A 70 17.06 -4.51 8.54
N GLY A 71 18.05 -4.31 7.67
CA GLY A 71 18.51 -5.34 6.74
C GLY A 71 17.49 -5.72 5.67
N PHE A 72 16.55 -4.83 5.31
CA PHE A 72 15.58 -5.11 4.25
C PHE A 72 16.28 -5.42 2.93
N ASP A 73 16.05 -6.62 2.41
CA ASP A 73 16.70 -7.14 1.22
C ASP A 73 15.76 -7.27 0.01
N GLY A 74 14.53 -6.77 0.11
CA GLY A 74 13.59 -6.61 -0.99
C GLY A 74 13.84 -5.35 -1.81
N PHE A 75 12.84 -4.95 -2.60
CA PHE A 75 12.89 -3.72 -3.38
C PHE A 75 11.82 -2.71 -2.94
N VAL A 76 12.12 -1.43 -3.16
CA VAL A 76 11.19 -0.34 -2.93
C VAL A 76 10.52 0.04 -4.26
N VAL A 77 9.20 0.04 -4.28
CA VAL A 77 8.40 0.63 -5.36
C VAL A 77 7.96 2.01 -4.94
N SER A 78 7.94 2.98 -5.86
CA SER A 78 7.29 4.25 -5.57
C SER A 78 5.78 4.02 -5.39
N ASP A 79 5.11 4.92 -4.70
CA ASP A 79 3.67 5.06 -4.91
C ASP A 79 3.38 5.56 -6.33
N TRP A 80 2.10 5.58 -6.69
CA TRP A 80 1.62 6.00 -7.99
C TRP A 80 2.09 7.42 -8.33
N GLU A 81 2.86 7.61 -9.40
CA GLU A 81 3.39 8.92 -9.84
C GLU A 81 4.38 9.59 -8.87
N SER A 82 4.63 9.07 -7.66
CA SER A 82 5.38 9.81 -6.63
C SER A 82 6.81 10.19 -7.01
N VAL A 83 7.44 9.52 -7.98
CA VAL A 83 8.72 9.99 -8.53
C VAL A 83 8.51 11.28 -9.31
N GLY A 84 7.51 11.36 -10.19
CA GLY A 84 7.18 12.57 -10.94
C GLY A 84 6.71 13.72 -10.06
N GLU A 85 5.98 13.42 -8.99
CA GLU A 85 5.46 14.40 -8.02
C GLU A 85 6.56 15.11 -7.22
N LEU A 86 7.80 14.61 -7.20
CA LEU A 86 8.93 15.33 -6.59
C LEU A 86 9.13 16.73 -7.20
N VAL A 87 8.70 16.94 -8.44
CA VAL A 87 8.67 18.28 -9.06
C VAL A 87 7.59 19.16 -8.42
N GLN A 88 6.41 18.60 -8.13
CA GLN A 88 5.30 19.32 -7.47
C GLN A 88 5.60 19.62 -6.00
N HIS A 89 6.32 18.72 -5.32
CA HIS A 89 6.87 18.98 -3.99
C HIS A 89 7.96 20.08 -3.99
N GLY A 90 8.43 20.53 -5.17
CA GLY A 90 9.45 21.57 -5.30
C GLY A 90 10.87 21.12 -4.95
N VAL A 91 11.10 19.81 -4.79
CA VAL A 91 12.44 19.26 -4.48
C VAL A 91 13.21 18.84 -5.74
N ALA A 92 12.54 18.75 -6.89
CA ALA A 92 13.15 18.45 -8.18
C ALA A 92 12.83 19.55 -9.20
N GLU A 93 13.82 19.88 -10.03
CA GLU A 93 13.67 20.91 -11.09
C GLU A 93 12.87 20.38 -12.28
N ASP A 94 13.04 19.09 -12.59
CA ASP A 94 12.41 18.39 -13.69
C ASP A 94 12.32 16.89 -13.40
N ARG A 95 11.70 16.15 -14.31
CA ARG A 95 11.53 14.69 -14.21
C ARG A 95 12.87 13.94 -14.15
N ALA A 96 13.92 14.44 -14.81
CA ALA A 96 15.23 13.79 -14.78
C ALA A 96 15.90 13.95 -13.41
N HIS A 97 15.84 15.15 -12.82
CA HIS A 97 16.29 15.40 -11.46
C HIS A 97 15.50 14.53 -10.46
N ALA A 98 14.18 14.45 -10.62
CA ALA A 98 13.31 13.63 -9.78
C ALA A 98 13.68 12.14 -9.82
N ALA A 99 13.92 11.58 -11.02
CA ALA A 99 14.36 10.20 -11.17
C ALA A 99 15.68 9.92 -10.45
N ALA A 100 16.65 10.84 -10.57
CA ALA A 100 17.95 10.71 -9.91
C ALA A 100 17.82 10.77 -8.38
N LEU A 101 16.99 11.66 -7.83
CA LEU A 101 16.72 11.76 -6.39
C LEU A 101 16.09 10.48 -5.85
N ALA A 102 15.02 9.99 -6.48
CA ALA A 102 14.33 8.78 -6.04
C ALA A 102 15.24 7.54 -6.07
N LEU A 103 16.02 7.37 -7.15
CA LEU A 103 16.93 6.23 -7.28
C LEU A 103 18.02 6.25 -6.19
N ARG A 104 18.60 7.42 -5.94
CA ARG A 104 19.59 7.64 -4.88
C ARG A 104 19.03 7.49 -3.48
N ALA A 105 17.75 7.79 -3.28
CA ALA A 105 17.07 7.59 -2.02
C ALA A 105 16.86 6.10 -1.72
N GLY A 106 16.69 5.28 -2.76
CA GLY A 106 16.57 3.83 -2.64
C GLY A 106 15.28 3.25 -3.22
N VAL A 107 14.53 4.04 -4.01
CA VAL A 107 13.44 3.55 -4.86
C VAL A 107 14.04 2.75 -6.01
N ASP A 108 13.57 1.51 -6.18
CA ASP A 108 14.10 0.60 -7.20
C ASP A 108 13.15 0.52 -8.42
N MET A 109 11.86 0.75 -8.22
CA MET A 109 10.82 0.67 -9.25
C MET A 109 9.95 1.91 -9.24
N ASP A 110 9.85 2.55 -10.40
CA ASP A 110 9.01 3.71 -10.67
C ASP A 110 7.61 3.26 -11.14
N MET A 111 6.59 3.57 -10.34
CA MET A 111 5.20 3.28 -10.63
C MET A 111 4.56 4.44 -11.41
N VAL A 112 4.16 4.15 -12.65
CA VAL A 112 3.34 5.00 -13.54
C VAL A 112 4.03 6.28 -14.08
N SER A 113 4.93 6.93 -13.35
CA SER A 113 5.47 8.23 -13.78
C SER A 113 6.28 8.22 -15.07
N GLY A 114 6.88 7.06 -15.38
CA GLY A 114 7.76 6.90 -16.53
C GLY A 114 9.06 7.70 -16.42
N ALA A 115 9.34 8.32 -15.27
CA ALA A 115 10.55 9.09 -15.01
C ALA A 115 11.80 8.21 -15.18
N TYR A 116 11.78 6.99 -14.66
CA TYR A 116 12.93 6.10 -14.79
C TYR A 116 13.15 5.67 -16.24
N GLN A 117 12.08 5.23 -16.90
CA GLN A 117 12.13 4.75 -18.28
C GLN A 117 12.61 5.83 -19.25
N THR A 118 12.20 7.08 -19.05
CA THR A 118 12.47 8.17 -19.99
C THR A 118 13.76 8.94 -19.70
N THR A 119 14.29 8.90 -18.46
CA THR A 119 15.38 9.82 -18.06
C THR A 119 16.64 9.17 -17.47
N LEU A 120 16.63 7.90 -17.04
CA LEU A 120 17.82 7.31 -16.39
C LEU A 120 19.04 7.24 -17.31
N ALA A 121 18.85 6.98 -18.61
CA ALA A 121 19.96 6.94 -19.57
C ALA A 121 20.66 8.32 -19.68
N GLU A 122 19.87 9.40 -19.72
CA GLU A 122 20.38 10.76 -19.72
C GLU A 122 21.10 11.09 -18.41
N ASN A 123 20.49 10.73 -17.27
CA ASN A 123 21.09 10.94 -15.96
C ASN A 123 22.43 10.22 -15.82
N LEU A 124 22.55 8.99 -16.33
CA LEU A 124 23.80 8.23 -16.35
C LEU A 124 24.85 8.93 -17.23
N HIS A 125 24.48 9.35 -18.44
CA HIS A 125 25.38 10.05 -19.35
C HIS A 125 25.91 11.37 -18.76
N ARG A 126 25.05 12.09 -18.03
CA ARG A 126 25.39 13.35 -17.34
C ARG A 126 26.08 13.15 -15.99
N GLY A 127 26.32 11.91 -15.56
CA GLY A 127 26.95 11.62 -14.26
C GLY A 127 26.09 11.96 -13.04
N ARG A 128 24.78 12.16 -13.22
CA ARG A 128 23.82 12.41 -12.13
C ARG A 128 23.46 11.15 -11.36
N ILE A 129 23.73 9.98 -11.94
CA ILE A 129 23.65 8.66 -11.30
C ILE A 129 24.79 7.80 -11.84
N THR A 130 25.02 6.67 -11.21
CA THR A 130 26.05 5.69 -11.55
C THR A 130 25.41 4.40 -12.08
N ARG A 131 26.18 3.64 -12.86
CA ARG A 131 25.75 2.31 -13.32
C ARG A 131 25.51 1.36 -12.15
N THR A 132 26.32 1.47 -11.09
CA THR A 132 26.16 0.66 -9.87
C THR A 132 24.81 0.89 -9.20
N GLU A 133 24.33 2.14 -9.12
CA GLU A 133 23.01 2.43 -8.54
C GLU A 133 21.88 1.76 -9.33
N ILE A 134 21.96 1.78 -10.67
CA ILE A 134 21.00 1.09 -11.54
C ILE A 134 21.10 -0.44 -11.34
N ASP A 135 22.31 -0.99 -11.36
CA ASP A 135 22.55 -2.42 -11.20
C ASP A 135 22.03 -2.95 -9.85
N GLU A 136 22.15 -2.16 -8.77
CA GLU A 136 21.58 -2.51 -7.47
C GLU A 136 20.04 -2.56 -7.49
N ALA A 137 19.39 -1.55 -8.09
CA ALA A 137 17.93 -1.53 -8.22
C ALA A 137 17.42 -2.73 -9.04
N VAL A 138 18.07 -3.00 -10.18
CA VAL A 138 17.77 -4.17 -11.02
C VAL A 138 17.98 -5.47 -10.25
N ARG A 139 19.09 -5.61 -9.50
CA ARG A 139 19.39 -6.83 -8.72
C ARG A 139 18.31 -7.12 -7.70
N ARG A 140 17.77 -6.12 -7.00
CA ARG A 140 16.71 -6.30 -6.00
C ARG A 140 15.38 -6.73 -6.64
N ILE A 141 15.02 -6.16 -7.78
CA ILE A 141 13.83 -6.59 -8.53
C ILE A 141 13.99 -8.04 -9.00
N LEU A 142 15.14 -8.38 -9.60
CA LEU A 142 15.42 -9.73 -10.07
C LEU A 142 15.44 -10.76 -8.92
N ARG A 143 15.96 -10.38 -7.74
CA ARG A 143 15.93 -11.21 -6.53
C ARG A 143 14.51 -11.60 -6.15
N ILE A 144 13.58 -10.64 -6.13
CA ILE A 144 12.17 -10.95 -5.80
C ILE A 144 11.55 -11.83 -6.89
N LYS A 145 11.81 -11.57 -8.17
CA LYS A 145 11.35 -12.44 -9.27
C LYS A 145 11.87 -13.89 -9.14
N LEU A 146 13.13 -14.07 -8.74
CA LEU A 146 13.70 -15.39 -8.46
C LEU A 146 13.01 -16.05 -7.25
N ARG A 147 12.79 -15.30 -6.16
CA ARG A 147 12.11 -15.82 -4.96
C ARG A 147 10.68 -16.26 -5.23
N THR A 148 9.97 -15.61 -6.16
CA THR A 148 8.61 -15.99 -6.55
C THR A 148 8.56 -17.13 -7.57
N GLY A 149 9.69 -17.54 -8.13
CA GLY A 149 9.78 -18.60 -9.13
C GLY A 149 9.18 -18.23 -10.49
N ILE A 150 9.10 -16.92 -10.81
CA ILE A 150 8.47 -16.45 -12.05
C ILE A 150 9.28 -16.80 -13.30
N PHE A 151 10.57 -17.08 -13.17
CA PHE A 151 11.41 -17.50 -14.30
C PHE A 151 11.14 -18.96 -14.69
N GLU A 152 10.77 -19.79 -13.72
CA GLU A 152 10.44 -21.21 -13.93
C GLU A 152 8.97 -21.40 -14.28
N ARG A 153 8.08 -20.64 -13.64
CA ARG A 153 6.62 -20.70 -13.82
C ARG A 153 6.04 -19.30 -14.05
N PRO A 154 6.19 -18.76 -15.27
CA PRO A 154 5.81 -17.38 -15.57
C PRO A 154 4.29 -17.16 -15.67
N PHE A 155 3.51 -18.21 -15.85
CA PHE A 155 2.07 -18.12 -16.07
C PHE A 155 1.28 -18.73 -14.92
N THR A 156 0.16 -18.10 -14.58
CA THR A 156 -0.84 -18.69 -13.68
C THR A 156 -1.71 -19.70 -14.44
N ASP A 157 -2.31 -20.63 -13.70
CA ASP A 157 -3.37 -21.50 -14.22
C ASP A 157 -4.59 -20.65 -14.67
N PRO A 158 -5.04 -20.75 -15.94
CA PRO A 158 -6.17 -19.97 -16.45
C PRO A 158 -7.50 -20.35 -15.79
N GLU A 159 -7.66 -21.58 -15.32
CA GLU A 159 -8.89 -22.06 -14.68
C GLU A 159 -9.01 -21.64 -13.20
N ARG A 160 -7.93 -21.08 -12.65
CA ARG A 160 -7.82 -20.71 -11.24
C ARG A 160 -8.95 -19.78 -10.80
N ALA A 161 -9.30 -18.79 -11.63
CA ALA A 161 -10.36 -17.83 -11.30
C ALA A 161 -11.71 -18.52 -11.13
N GLN A 162 -12.07 -19.46 -12.00
CA GLN A 162 -13.33 -20.20 -11.91
C GLN A 162 -13.36 -21.14 -10.71
N ARG A 163 -12.21 -21.73 -10.35
CA ARG A 163 -12.11 -22.71 -9.26
C ARG A 163 -12.00 -22.09 -7.87
N ASP A 164 -11.21 -21.03 -7.72
CA ASP A 164 -10.74 -20.58 -6.41
C ASP A 164 -11.43 -19.30 -5.91
N ILE A 165 -12.13 -18.55 -6.78
CA ILE A 165 -12.81 -17.30 -6.39
C ILE A 165 -14.22 -17.62 -5.86
N LEU A 166 -14.60 -16.95 -4.76
CA LEU A 166 -15.95 -17.02 -4.16
C LEU A 166 -16.43 -18.43 -3.79
N THR A 167 -15.49 -19.34 -3.48
CA THR A 167 -15.81 -20.68 -2.96
C THR A 167 -16.66 -20.60 -1.69
N HIS A 168 -17.37 -21.68 -1.38
CA HIS A 168 -18.16 -21.77 -0.15
C HIS A 168 -17.31 -21.46 1.10
N ASP A 169 -16.15 -22.09 1.21
CA ASP A 169 -15.25 -21.91 2.36
C ASP A 169 -14.74 -20.48 2.47
N ALA A 170 -14.39 -19.84 1.36
CA ALA A 170 -13.98 -18.43 1.34
C ALA A 170 -15.11 -17.50 1.81
N ARG A 171 -16.35 -17.73 1.35
CA ARG A 171 -17.52 -16.96 1.80
C ARG A 171 -17.82 -17.19 3.28
N MET A 172 -17.69 -18.42 3.77
CA MET A 172 -17.87 -18.74 5.19
C MET A 172 -16.80 -18.10 6.07
N PHE A 173 -15.54 -18.10 5.62
CA PHE A 173 -14.46 -17.39 6.29
C PHE A 173 -14.71 -15.88 6.33
N ALA A 174 -15.08 -15.26 5.20
CA ALA A 174 -15.42 -13.83 5.14
C ALA A 174 -16.58 -13.48 6.09
N ARG A 175 -17.61 -14.32 6.16
CA ARG A 175 -18.73 -14.17 7.11
C ARG A 175 -18.27 -14.25 8.56
N GLN A 176 -17.34 -15.13 8.88
CA GLN A 176 -16.80 -15.24 10.23
C GLN A 176 -15.96 -14.02 10.60
N ALA A 177 -15.04 -13.60 9.72
CA ALA A 177 -14.24 -12.40 9.92
C ALA A 177 -15.14 -11.15 10.13
N ALA A 178 -16.20 -11.00 9.33
CA ALA A 178 -17.16 -9.91 9.50
C ALA A 178 -17.87 -9.93 10.86
N ARG A 179 -18.17 -11.12 11.43
CA ARG A 179 -18.77 -11.22 12.77
C ARG A 179 -17.81 -10.80 13.88
N GLU A 180 -16.53 -11.10 13.71
CA GLU A 180 -15.49 -10.83 14.72
C GLU A 180 -15.06 -9.35 14.74
N THR A 181 -15.33 -8.59 13.68
CA THR A 181 -14.99 -7.17 13.58
C THR A 181 -16.13 -6.21 13.95
N MET A 182 -17.35 -6.71 14.16
CA MET A 182 -18.48 -5.88 14.59
C MET A 182 -18.30 -5.39 16.03
N VAL A 183 -18.50 -4.08 16.26
CA VAL A 183 -18.41 -3.45 17.58
C VAL A 183 -19.80 -3.02 18.05
N LEU A 184 -20.29 -3.63 19.14
CA LEU A 184 -21.53 -3.21 19.78
C LEU A 184 -21.32 -1.94 20.62
N LEU A 185 -21.76 -0.79 20.09
CA LEU A 185 -21.57 0.50 20.75
C LEU A 185 -22.55 0.76 21.90
N LYS A 186 -23.78 0.22 21.82
CA LYS A 186 -24.86 0.45 22.79
C LYS A 186 -25.88 -0.68 22.76
N ASN A 187 -26.35 -1.13 23.93
CA ASN A 187 -27.43 -2.13 24.08
C ASN A 187 -28.24 -1.89 25.36
N GLU A 188 -29.25 -1.03 25.28
CA GLU A 188 -30.14 -0.72 26.41
C GLU A 188 -31.24 -1.78 26.58
N HIS A 189 -31.64 -2.00 27.84
CA HIS A 189 -32.75 -2.91 28.20
C HIS A 189 -32.63 -4.33 27.65
N HIS A 190 -31.41 -4.80 27.38
CA HIS A 190 -31.15 -6.11 26.78
C HIS A 190 -31.91 -6.35 25.46
N LEU A 191 -32.05 -5.29 24.64
CA LEU A 191 -32.73 -5.39 23.34
C LEU A 191 -32.08 -6.44 22.42
N LEU A 192 -30.74 -6.48 22.38
CA LEU A 192 -29.98 -7.46 21.63
C LEU A 192 -29.50 -8.63 22.52
N PRO A 193 -29.52 -9.88 22.01
CA PRO A 193 -29.98 -10.29 20.67
C PRO A 193 -31.51 -10.24 20.55
N LEU A 194 -32.02 -9.90 19.36
CA LEU A 194 -33.46 -9.83 19.10
C LEU A 194 -34.12 -11.20 19.34
N ARG A 195 -35.18 -11.22 20.15
CA ARG A 195 -35.98 -12.41 20.45
C ARG A 195 -37.47 -12.06 20.39
N ASP A 196 -38.30 -12.99 19.94
CA ASP A 196 -39.77 -12.92 20.03
C ASP A 196 -40.48 -11.78 19.26
N PHE A 197 -39.83 -11.18 18.26
CA PHE A 197 -40.46 -10.22 17.34
C PHE A 197 -41.21 -10.94 16.22
N ARG A 198 -42.50 -10.61 16.03
CA ARG A 198 -43.31 -11.16 14.90
C ARG A 198 -43.00 -10.48 13.57
N HIS A 199 -42.66 -9.19 13.61
CA HIS A 199 -42.35 -8.38 12.44
C HIS A 199 -41.16 -7.48 12.77
N ILE A 200 -40.17 -7.46 11.88
CA ILE A 200 -39.00 -6.58 11.94
C ILE A 200 -39.06 -5.69 10.71
N LEU A 201 -39.12 -4.37 10.91
CA LEU A 201 -38.97 -3.40 9.83
C LEU A 201 -37.48 -3.13 9.62
N VAL A 202 -36.99 -3.40 8.41
CA VAL A 202 -35.65 -3.01 7.97
C VAL A 202 -35.79 -1.77 7.09
N ALA A 203 -35.16 -0.67 7.48
CA ALA A 203 -35.26 0.61 6.76
C ALA A 203 -33.94 1.39 6.85
N GLY A 204 -33.75 2.30 5.89
CA GLY A 204 -32.54 3.13 5.76
C GLY A 204 -31.82 2.89 4.43
N PRO A 205 -30.85 3.75 4.07
CA PRO A 205 -30.19 3.71 2.77
C PRO A 205 -29.40 2.40 2.53
N PHE A 206 -29.02 1.69 3.60
CA PHE A 206 -28.26 0.44 3.51
C PHE A 206 -29.11 -0.83 3.59
N ALA A 207 -30.45 -0.73 3.68
CA ALA A 207 -31.31 -1.92 3.75
C ALA A 207 -31.17 -2.83 2.53
N HIS A 208 -30.97 -2.22 1.35
CA HIS A 208 -30.82 -2.88 0.05
C HIS A 208 -29.41 -2.73 -0.54
N ALA A 209 -28.45 -2.22 0.25
CA ALA A 209 -27.10 -1.95 -0.23
C ALA A 209 -26.38 -3.26 -0.56
N THR A 210 -25.61 -3.22 -1.63
CA THR A 210 -24.82 -4.36 -2.11
C THR A 210 -23.40 -3.90 -2.40
N ALA A 211 -23.23 -3.00 -3.36
CA ALA A 211 -21.93 -2.43 -3.71
C ALA A 211 -21.28 -1.71 -2.52
N GLU A 212 -22.06 -0.96 -1.75
CA GLU A 212 -21.58 -0.14 -0.65
C GLU A 212 -21.06 -0.97 0.52
N LEU A 213 -21.49 -2.24 0.65
CA LEU A 213 -21.06 -3.13 1.72
C LEU A 213 -19.61 -3.62 1.55
N PHE A 214 -19.01 -3.46 0.38
CA PHE A 214 -17.58 -3.70 0.18
C PHE A 214 -16.69 -2.60 0.78
N GLY A 215 -17.23 -1.39 0.99
CA GLY A 215 -16.44 -0.23 1.39
C GLY A 215 -15.52 0.28 0.27
N THR A 216 -14.44 0.95 0.66
CA THR A 216 -13.42 1.48 -0.26
C THR A 216 -12.32 0.45 -0.55
N TRP A 217 -11.47 0.72 -1.54
CA TRP A 217 -10.34 -0.16 -1.94
C TRP A 217 -10.75 -1.59 -2.34
N THR A 218 -11.91 -1.72 -3.00
CA THR A 218 -12.41 -2.98 -3.53
C THR A 218 -12.44 -2.94 -5.06
N MET A 219 -11.36 -3.41 -5.68
CA MET A 219 -11.18 -3.31 -7.14
C MET A 219 -12.05 -4.30 -7.93
N ASP A 220 -12.10 -5.57 -7.49
CA ASP A 220 -12.74 -6.68 -8.22
C ASP A 220 -14.07 -7.15 -7.59
N GLY A 221 -14.51 -6.51 -6.51
CA GLY A 221 -15.76 -6.88 -5.83
C GLY A 221 -16.98 -6.50 -6.66
N ARG A 222 -17.97 -7.41 -6.74
CA ARG A 222 -19.18 -7.22 -7.55
C ARG A 222 -20.41 -7.17 -6.66
N ALA A 223 -21.24 -6.16 -6.88
CA ALA A 223 -22.48 -5.97 -6.13
C ALA A 223 -23.40 -7.19 -6.17
N GLU A 224 -23.43 -7.92 -7.28
CA GLU A 224 -24.22 -9.15 -7.48
C GLU A 224 -23.83 -10.32 -6.55
N ASP A 225 -22.61 -10.30 -6.00
CA ASP A 225 -22.13 -11.33 -5.08
C ASP A 225 -22.57 -11.11 -3.62
N VAL A 226 -23.17 -9.95 -3.32
CA VAL A 226 -23.59 -9.55 -1.98
C VAL A 226 -25.08 -9.82 -1.77
N THR A 227 -25.41 -10.48 -0.66
CA THR A 227 -26.80 -10.62 -0.21
C THR A 227 -27.17 -9.39 0.64
N PRO A 228 -28.11 -8.54 0.19
CA PRO A 228 -28.55 -7.38 0.97
C PRO A 228 -29.36 -7.81 2.20
N LEU A 229 -29.48 -6.92 3.19
CA LEU A 229 -30.07 -7.24 4.49
C LEU A 229 -31.56 -7.59 4.42
N ASP A 230 -32.31 -6.99 3.50
CA ASP A 230 -33.74 -7.28 3.30
C ASP A 230 -34.01 -8.69 2.72
N ARG A 231 -32.98 -9.36 2.21
CA ARG A 231 -33.05 -10.70 1.62
C ARG A 231 -32.30 -11.77 2.42
N ALA A 232 -31.64 -11.38 3.52
CA ALA A 232 -30.87 -12.25 4.40
C ALA A 232 -31.74 -12.90 5.49
#